data_AF-A0A1B9N5Q8-F1
#
_entry.id   AF-A0A1B9N5Q8-F1
#
_cell.length_a   1.000
_cell.length_b   1.000
_cell.length_c   1.000
_cell.angle_alpha   90.00
_cell.angle_beta   90.00
_cell.angle_gamma   90.00
#
_symmetry.space_group_name_H-M   'P 1'
#
loop_
_entity.id
_entity.type
_entity.pdbx_description
1 polymer ?
#
loop_
_entity_poly.entity_id
_entity_poly.type
_entity_poly.pdbx_seq_one_letter_code
_entity_poly.pdbx_strand_id
1 'polypeptide(L)'
;MEELIPQNEHQEHMVQVLLAKMQGVPVEYKRGADWCRAVPDSVSLNTEYRIAPQSTPLPISREMWTLIDRTWNYAAIDANGRVFFFERKPYIVATDELWSSNTGKYIGCALAINIEGINWKWSLTERPEDV
;
A
#
# COMPACT_ATOMS: atom_id res chain seq x y z
N MET A 1 16.32 28.72 24.75
CA MET A 1 15.77 28.33 23.44
C MET A 1 14.27 28.27 23.64
N GLU A 2 13.50 29.04 22.90
CA GLU A 2 12.04 28.95 22.98
C GLU A 2 11.57 27.61 22.41
N GLU A 3 10.59 27.01 23.07
CA GLU A 3 9.97 25.78 22.62
C GLU A 3 8.98 26.11 21.49
N LEU A 4 9.12 25.46 20.33
CA LEU A 4 8.22 25.66 19.20
C LEU A 4 7.01 24.73 19.37
N ILE A 5 5.88 25.30 19.76
CA ILE A 5 4.62 24.58 19.97
C ILE A 5 3.69 24.85 18.78
N PRO A 6 3.10 23.82 18.15
CA PRO A 6 2.07 24.00 17.12
C PRO A 6 0.91 24.86 17.61
N GLN A 7 0.48 25.81 16.78
CA GLN A 7 -0.55 26.81 17.08
C GLN A 7 -1.91 26.48 16.45
N ASN A 8 -1.95 25.50 15.53
CA ASN A 8 -3.17 25.06 14.85
C ASN A 8 -2.99 23.64 14.30
N GLU A 9 -4.10 23.04 13.86
CA GLU A 9 -4.15 21.67 13.33
C GLU A 9 -3.19 21.44 12.16
N HIS A 10 -3.00 22.45 11.31
CA HIS A 10 -2.06 22.33 10.19
C HIS A 10 -0.62 22.19 10.69
N GLN A 11 -0.19 23.01 11.64
CA GLN A 11 1.14 22.90 12.23
C GLN A 11 1.32 21.56 12.97
N GLU A 12 0.30 21.09 13.69
CA GLU A 12 0.34 19.80 14.38
C GLU A 12 0.49 18.65 13.38
N HIS A 13 -0.29 18.65 12.29
CA HIS A 13 -0.16 17.67 11.21
C HIS A 13 1.22 17.67 10.57
N MET A 14 1.80 18.86 10.33
CA MET A 14 3.15 18.96 9.77
C MET A 14 4.22 18.41 10.71
N VAL A 15 4.06 18.58 12.03
CA VAL A 15 4.93 17.93 13.02
C VAL A 15 4.78 16.41 12.96
N GLN A 16 3.56 15.88 12.87
CA GLN A 16 3.34 14.43 12.72
C GLN A 16 3.99 13.88 11.45
N VAL A 17 3.90 14.61 10.33
CA VAL A 17 4.57 14.25 9.07
C VAL A 17 6.09 14.19 9.23
N LEU A 18 6.69 15.17 9.92
CA LEU A 18 8.13 15.18 10.19
C LEU A 18 8.55 13.99 11.06
N LEU A 19 7.81 13.72 12.14
CA LEU A 19 8.07 12.57 13.02
C LEU A 19 7.95 11.25 12.26
N ALA A 20 6.92 11.10 11.42
CA ALA A 20 6.73 9.92 10.58
C ALA A 20 7.95 9.69 9.66
N LYS A 21 8.44 10.74 8.99
CA LYS A 21 9.64 10.66 8.15
C LYS A 21 10.88 10.29 8.95
N MET A 22 11.08 10.88 10.13
CA MET A 22 12.21 10.56 11.02
C MET A 22 12.19 9.10 11.49
N GLN A 23 10.99 8.53 11.65
CA GLN A 23 10.79 7.13 12.03
C GLN A 23 10.83 6.16 10.83
N GLY A 24 11.06 6.65 9.61
CA GLY A 24 11.03 5.84 8.39
C GLY A 24 9.62 5.39 7.96
N VAL A 25 8.57 5.92 8.60
CA VAL A 25 7.18 5.67 8.20
C VAL A 25 6.93 6.36 6.86
N PRO A 26 6.43 5.65 5.84
CA PRO A 26 6.20 6.27 4.54
C PRO A 26 5.18 7.42 4.64
N VAL A 27 5.49 8.52 3.97
CA VAL A 27 4.62 9.70 3.83
C VAL A 27 4.36 9.92 2.36
N GLU A 28 3.16 10.36 2.04
CA GLU A 28 2.76 10.73 0.69
C GLU A 28 2.40 12.22 0.64
N TYR A 29 2.57 12.82 -0.54
CA TYR A 29 2.09 14.15 -0.84
C TYR A 29 1.10 14.11 -1.99
N LYS A 30 0.19 15.08 -2.00
CA LYS A 30 -0.83 15.19 -3.03
C LYS A 30 -0.25 15.83 -4.29
N ARG A 31 -0.49 15.19 -5.44
CA ARG A 31 -0.14 15.70 -6.77
C ARG A 31 -1.36 15.55 -7.68
N GLY A 32 -2.11 16.63 -7.86
CA GLY A 32 -3.40 16.57 -8.56
C GLY A 32 -4.40 15.72 -7.79
N ALA A 33 -4.92 14.66 -8.42
CA ALA A 33 -5.82 13.69 -7.79
C ALA A 33 -5.09 12.54 -7.08
N ASP A 34 -3.78 12.39 -7.32
CA ASP A 34 -3.00 11.26 -6.85
C ASP A 34 -2.20 11.58 -5.58
N TRP A 35 -1.84 10.52 -4.85
CA TRP A 35 -0.90 10.57 -3.75
C TRP A 35 0.42 9.94 -4.19
N CYS A 36 1.51 10.68 -4.05
CA CYS A 36 2.84 10.28 -4.45
C CYS A 36 3.73 10.14 -3.24
N ARG A 37 4.63 9.15 -3.23
CA ARG A 37 5.62 9.00 -2.15
C ARG A 37 6.46 10.27 -2.00
N ALA A 38 6.47 10.81 -0.79
CA ALA A 38 7.30 11.97 -0.47
C ALA A 38 8.77 11.54 -0.31
N VAL A 39 9.68 12.43 -0.70
CA VAL A 39 11.10 12.29 -0.36
C VAL A 39 11.27 12.37 1.16
N PRO A 40 12.14 11.54 1.76
CA PRO A 40 12.22 11.41 3.22
C PRO A 40 12.90 12.60 3.91
N ASP A 41 13.72 13.37 3.17
CA ASP A 41 14.65 14.36 3.71
C ASP A 41 14.16 15.82 3.63
N SER A 42 12.98 16.06 3.05
CA SER A 42 12.45 17.42 2.91
C SER A 42 10.94 17.50 3.04
N VAL A 43 10.43 18.64 3.47
CA VAL A 43 9.01 18.94 3.65
C VAL A 43 8.73 20.35 3.14
N SER A 44 7.67 20.51 2.34
CA SER A 44 7.21 21.80 1.82
C SER A 44 5.96 22.24 2.58
N LEU A 45 5.97 23.45 3.14
CA LEU A 45 4.86 23.95 3.95
C LEU A 45 3.54 24.11 3.18
N ASN A 46 3.62 24.28 1.85
CA ASN A 46 2.46 24.49 0.98
C ASN A 46 1.92 23.20 0.37
N THR A 47 2.45 22.05 0.77
CA THR A 47 2.10 20.75 0.20
C THR A 47 1.18 19.99 1.15
N GLU A 48 0.08 19.43 0.62
CA GLU A 48 -0.78 18.53 1.38
C GLU A 48 -0.11 17.16 1.51
N TYR A 49 0.13 16.75 2.76
CA TYR A 49 0.74 15.46 3.09
C TYR A 49 -0.27 14.55 3.79
N ARG A 50 -0.02 13.25 3.70
CA ARG A 50 -0.59 12.26 4.61
C ARG A 50 0.48 11.25 4.99
N ILE A 51 0.37 10.70 6.20
CA ILE A 51 1.08 9.46 6.51
C ILE A 51 0.50 8.39 5.60
N ALA A 52 1.36 7.68 4.87
CA ALA A 52 0.89 6.67 3.93
C ALA A 52 0.07 5.63 4.70
N PRO A 53 -1.10 5.20 4.18
CA PRO A 53 -1.85 4.14 4.82
C PRO A 53 -0.97 2.91 5.00
N GLN A 54 -1.11 2.23 6.16
CA GLN A 54 -0.36 1.00 6.38
C GLN A 54 -0.76 -0.05 5.34
N SER A 55 0.24 -0.78 4.83
CA SER A 55 0.00 -1.95 4.01
C SER A 55 -0.86 -2.94 4.78
N THR A 56 -1.92 -3.44 4.18
CA THR A 56 -2.77 -4.50 4.73
C THR A 56 -2.65 -5.70 3.81
N PRO A 57 -1.50 -6.38 3.76
CA PRO A 57 -1.32 -7.51 2.85
C PRO A 57 -2.34 -8.60 3.16
N LEU A 58 -2.77 -9.33 2.13
CA LEU A 58 -3.58 -10.52 2.28
C LEU A 58 -2.90 -11.53 3.22
N PRO A 59 -3.65 -12.16 4.15
CA PRO A 59 -3.12 -13.10 5.13
C PRO A 59 -2.87 -14.49 4.52
N ILE A 60 -2.09 -14.53 3.44
CA ILE A 60 -1.69 -15.78 2.78
C ILE A 60 -0.43 -16.28 3.48
N SER A 61 -0.58 -17.35 4.26
CA SER A 61 0.54 -17.91 5.02
C SER A 61 1.55 -18.58 4.08
N ARG A 62 2.73 -18.89 4.63
CA ARG A 62 3.77 -19.63 3.90
C ARG A 62 3.27 -21.01 3.45
N GLU A 63 2.49 -21.68 4.30
CA GLU A 63 1.86 -22.97 4.00
C GLU A 63 0.77 -22.85 2.93
N MET A 64 0.09 -21.71 2.82
CA MET A 64 -0.82 -21.48 1.70
C MET A 64 -0.05 -21.27 0.40
N TRP A 65 1.07 -20.54 0.43
CA TRP A 65 1.93 -20.33 -0.74
C TRP A 65 2.54 -21.63 -1.30
N THR A 66 2.77 -22.66 -0.47
CA THR A 66 3.23 -23.98 -0.97
C THR A 66 2.15 -24.74 -1.75
N LEU A 67 0.86 -24.42 -1.54
CA LEU A 67 -0.26 -25.01 -2.27
C LEU A 67 -0.56 -24.27 -3.59
N ILE A 68 -0.01 -23.08 -3.76
CA ILE A 68 -0.22 -22.23 -4.94
C ILE A 68 0.91 -22.48 -5.94
N ASP A 69 0.56 -22.72 -7.21
CA ASP A 69 1.52 -22.91 -8.29
C ASP A 69 2.59 -21.81 -8.30
N ARG A 70 3.87 -22.20 -8.39
CA ARG A 70 5.04 -21.30 -8.31
C ARG A 70 5.09 -20.24 -9.40
N THR A 71 4.29 -20.36 -10.45
CA THR A 71 4.13 -19.32 -11.46
C THR A 71 3.52 -18.03 -10.87
N TRP A 72 2.76 -18.12 -9.78
CA TRP A 72 2.10 -16.98 -9.15
C TRP A 72 2.93 -16.38 -8.02
N ASN A 73 3.45 -15.18 -8.23
CA ASN A 73 4.39 -14.51 -7.32
C ASN A 73 3.74 -13.43 -6.44
N TYR A 74 2.54 -12.98 -6.79
CA TYR A 74 1.84 -11.93 -6.06
C TYR A 74 0.36 -12.28 -5.89
N ALA A 75 -0.26 -11.73 -4.86
CA ALA A 75 -1.70 -11.75 -4.64
C ALA A 75 -2.21 -10.37 -4.25
N ALA A 76 -3.41 -10.01 -4.68
CA ALA A 76 -4.08 -8.78 -4.25
C ALA A 76 -5.60 -8.95 -4.32
N ILE A 77 -6.33 -8.08 -3.63
CA ILE A 77 -7.79 -8.00 -3.68
C ILE A 77 -8.24 -6.77 -4.46
N ASP A 78 -9.27 -6.91 -5.28
CA ASP A 78 -9.94 -5.77 -5.92
C ASP A 78 -10.97 -5.11 -4.97
N ALA A 79 -11.56 -3.99 -5.39
CA ALA A 79 -12.56 -3.30 -4.59
C ALA A 79 -13.85 -4.11 -4.37
N ASN A 80 -14.11 -5.13 -5.18
CA ASN A 80 -15.25 -6.02 -5.06
C ASN A 80 -14.98 -7.21 -4.12
N GLY A 81 -13.81 -7.25 -3.48
CA GLY A 81 -13.46 -8.32 -2.55
C GLY A 81 -12.95 -9.60 -3.22
N ARG A 82 -12.63 -9.56 -4.52
CA ARG A 82 -12.10 -10.74 -5.24
C ARG A 82 -10.60 -10.77 -5.14
N VAL A 83 -10.06 -11.90 -4.67
CA VAL A 83 -8.61 -12.11 -4.62
C VAL A 83 -8.13 -12.68 -5.95
N PHE A 84 -7.02 -12.14 -6.44
CA PHE A 84 -6.35 -12.59 -7.64
C PHE A 84 -4.89 -12.91 -7.36
N PHE A 85 -4.36 -13.88 -8.09
CA PHE A 85 -2.96 -14.20 -8.17
C PHE A 85 -2.36 -13.62 -9.45
N PHE A 86 -1.12 -13.12 -9.38
CA PHE A 86 -0.42 -12.50 -10.49
C PHE A 86 0.97 -13.11 -10.67
N GLU A 87 1.33 -13.35 -11.92
CA GLU A 87 2.66 -13.85 -12.29
C GLU A 87 3.76 -12.80 -12.07
N ARG A 88 3.42 -11.53 -12.32
CA ARG A 88 4.33 -10.38 -12.20
C ARG A 88 3.72 -9.34 -11.29
N LYS A 89 4.55 -8.43 -10.78
CA LYS A 89 4.11 -7.35 -9.90
C LYS A 89 3.00 -6.54 -10.57
N PRO A 90 1.76 -6.56 -10.04
CA PRO A 90 0.65 -5.84 -10.61
C PRO A 90 0.71 -4.35 -10.26
N TYR A 91 -0.14 -3.56 -10.89
CA TYR A 91 -0.35 -2.14 -10.60
C TYR A 91 -1.84 -1.87 -10.40
N ILE A 92 -2.14 -0.79 -9.67
CA ILE A 92 -3.51 -0.35 -9.42
C ILE A 92 -4.04 0.39 -10.65
N VAL A 93 -5.21 -0.01 -11.12
CA VAL A 93 -6.01 0.76 -12.09
C VAL A 93 -7.11 1.46 -11.30
N ALA A 94 -6.85 2.71 -10.90
CA ALA A 94 -7.73 3.44 -9.99
C ALA A 94 -9.13 3.69 -10.57
N THR A 95 -9.25 3.85 -11.90
CA THR A 95 -10.54 4.04 -12.59
C THR A 95 -11.45 2.83 -12.51
N ASP A 96 -10.84 1.64 -12.48
CA ASP A 96 -11.54 0.35 -12.55
C ASP A 96 -11.56 -0.34 -11.18
N GLU A 97 -11.03 0.34 -10.16
CA GLU A 97 -10.93 -0.10 -8.77
C GLU A 97 -10.36 -1.53 -8.60
N LEU A 98 -9.36 -1.87 -9.41
CA LEU A 98 -8.77 -3.22 -9.47
C LEU A 98 -7.24 -3.20 -9.58
N TRP A 99 -6.66 -4.38 -9.41
CA TRP A 99 -5.26 -4.67 -9.72
C TRP A 99 -5.14 -5.31 -11.09
N SER A 100 -4.23 -4.80 -11.91
CA SER A 100 -3.99 -5.28 -13.27
C SER A 100 -2.51 -5.60 -13.49
N SER A 101 -2.22 -6.35 -14.55
CA SER A 101 -0.87 -6.66 -15.01
C SER A 101 -0.74 -6.34 -16.49
N ASN A 102 0.30 -5.59 -16.85
CA ASN A 102 0.56 -5.19 -18.23
C ASN A 102 1.29 -6.26 -19.05
N THR A 103 1.97 -7.19 -18.38
CA THR A 103 2.91 -8.13 -19.00
C THR A 103 2.85 -9.55 -18.43
N GLY A 104 2.03 -9.79 -17.39
CA GLY A 104 1.89 -11.09 -16.74
C GLY A 104 0.44 -11.55 -16.72
N LYS A 105 0.25 -12.86 -16.57
CA LYS A 105 -1.09 -13.43 -16.38
C LYS A 105 -1.61 -13.12 -14.98
N TYR A 106 -2.92 -13.19 -14.82
CA TYR A 106 -3.58 -13.22 -13.53
C TYR A 106 -4.71 -14.25 -13.53
N ILE A 107 -5.05 -14.76 -12.36
CA ILE A 107 -6.14 -15.72 -12.17
C ILE A 107 -6.87 -15.45 -10.86
N GLY A 108 -8.17 -15.73 -10.83
CA GLY A 108 -8.94 -15.67 -9.59
C GLY A 108 -8.45 -16.69 -8.58
N CYS A 109 -8.41 -16.30 -7.31
CA CYS A 109 -8.08 -17.20 -6.20
C CYS A 109 -9.27 -18.12 -5.89
N ALA A 110 -9.02 -19.42 -5.80
CA ALA A 110 -10.01 -20.40 -5.37
C ALA A 110 -10.02 -20.63 -3.84
N LEU A 111 -9.02 -20.10 -3.12
CA LEU A 111 -8.91 -20.25 -1.67
C LEU A 111 -9.82 -19.25 -0.95
N ALA A 112 -10.48 -19.71 0.11
CA ALA A 112 -11.15 -18.82 1.05
C ALA A 112 -10.10 -18.11 1.90
N ILE A 113 -9.79 -16.85 1.54
CA ILE A 113 -8.91 -15.98 2.29
C ILE A 113 -9.77 -15.06 3.14
N ASN A 114 -9.44 -14.90 4.42
CA ASN A 114 -10.10 -13.88 5.25
C ASN A 114 -9.64 -12.49 4.79
N ILE A 115 -10.57 -11.70 4.26
CA ILE A 115 -10.34 -10.37 3.71
C ILE A 115 -10.92 -9.25 4.58
N GLU A 116 -11.46 -9.58 5.75
CA GLU A 116 -12.07 -8.61 6.65
C GLU A 116 -11.04 -7.55 7.09
N GLY A 117 -11.39 -6.28 6.94
CA GLY A 117 -10.52 -5.15 7.28
C GLY A 117 -9.36 -4.88 6.31
N ILE A 118 -9.21 -5.68 5.25
CA ILE A 118 -8.17 -5.46 4.23
C ILE A 118 -8.59 -4.32 3.30
N ASN A 119 -7.73 -3.32 3.18
CA ASN A 119 -7.91 -2.27 2.18
C ASN A 119 -7.37 -2.74 0.85
N TRP A 120 -8.23 -2.80 -0.17
CA TRP A 120 -7.88 -3.33 -1.48
C TRP A 120 -6.68 -2.63 -2.13
N LYS A 121 -6.55 -1.31 -1.95
CA LYS A 121 -5.43 -0.51 -2.50
C LYS A 121 -4.09 -0.87 -1.89
N TRP A 122 -4.10 -1.48 -0.71
CA TRP A 122 -2.92 -1.78 0.09
C TRP A 122 -2.76 -3.29 0.35
N SER A 123 -3.44 -4.10 -0.47
CA SER A 123 -3.56 -5.55 -0.26
C SER A 123 -2.46 -6.40 -0.90
N LEU A 124 -1.56 -5.78 -1.67
CA LEU A 124 -0.55 -6.50 -2.42
C LEU A 124 0.35 -7.32 -1.49
N THR A 125 0.31 -8.63 -1.67
CA THR A 125 1.14 -9.61 -0.98
C THR A 125 2.08 -10.25 -1.97
N GLU A 126 3.37 -10.25 -1.65
CA GLU A 126 4.41 -10.94 -2.41
C GLU A 126 4.64 -12.33 -1.82
N ARG A 127 4.86 -13.32 -2.70
CA ARG A 127 5.28 -14.66 -2.31
C ARG A 127 6.66 -14.57 -1.64
N PRO A 128 6.87 -15.25 -0.49
CA PRO A 128 8.19 -15.36 0.10
C PRO A 128 9.20 -16.04 -0.85
N GLU A 129 10.42 -15.51 -0.96
CA GLU A 129 11.44 -15.99 -1.91
C GLU A 129 11.78 -17.47 -1.77
N ASP A 130 11.57 -18.04 -0.59
CA ASP A 130 11.98 -19.40 -0.21
C ASP A 130 10.82 -20.43 -0.21
N VAL A 131 9.69 -20.13 -0.87
CA VAL A 131 8.50 -20.99 -0.98
C VAL A 131 8.15 -21.37 -2.44
#